data_AF-A0A1H9URW9-F1
#
_entry.id   AF-A0A1H9URW9-F1
#
_cell.length_a   1.000
_cell.length_b   1.000
_cell.length_c   1.000
_cell.angle_alpha   90.00
_cell.angle_beta   90.00
_cell.angle_gamma   90.00
#
_symmetry.space_group_name_H-M   'P 1'
#
loop_
_entity.id
_entity.type
_entity.pdbx_description
1 polymer ?
#
loop_
_entity_poly.entity_id
_entity_poly.type
_entity_poly.pdbx_seq_one_letter_code
_entity_poly.pdbx_strand_id
1 'polypeptide(L)'
;MSLTHVISLRFVIQHWRLFAMRDGYTLHSTVISAEPVLGGGYLPAFVGKEGTRIIVRMNGALPTEIAARIALRNVLWRAHVEGRISLDPHPDETNTDQEQAA
;
A
#
# COMPACT_ATOMS: atom_id res chain seq x y z
N MET A 1 14.86 2.63 13.57
CA MET A 1 15.09 3.48 12.39
C MET A 1 14.03 3.13 11.35
N SER A 2 13.23 4.09 10.87
CA SER A 2 12.23 3.84 9.84
C SER A 2 12.86 4.01 8.46
N LEU A 3 12.84 2.97 7.63
CA LEU A 3 13.26 3.05 6.22
C LEU A 3 12.12 3.63 5.38
N THR A 4 12.44 4.63 4.55
CA THR A 4 11.50 5.25 3.60
C THR A 4 11.86 4.83 2.19
N HIS A 5 10.94 4.15 1.51
CA HIS A 5 11.09 3.77 0.10
C HIS A 5 10.11 4.55 -0.78
N VAL A 6 10.59 5.02 -1.94
CA VAL A 6 9.81 5.83 -2.88
C VAL A 6 9.74 5.11 -4.23
N ILE A 7 8.53 4.71 -4.65
CA ILE A 7 8.32 3.83 -5.81
C ILE A 7 7.25 4.36 -6.77
N SER A 8 7.37 4.10 -8.08
CA SER A 8 6.43 4.55 -9.13
C SER A 8 5.08 3.82 -9.10
N LEU A 9 3.97 4.50 -9.37
CA LEU A 9 2.62 3.89 -9.37
C LEU A 9 2.42 2.78 -10.42
N ARG A 10 3.06 2.87 -11.60
CA ARG A 10 3.09 1.76 -12.58
C ARG A 10 3.84 0.55 -12.04
N PHE A 11 4.92 0.80 -11.28
CA PHE A 11 5.71 -0.22 -10.62
C PHE A 11 4.94 -0.89 -9.48
N VAL A 12 4.14 -0.11 -8.72
CA VAL A 12 3.27 -0.61 -7.66
C VAL A 12 2.34 -1.69 -8.17
N ILE A 13 1.62 -1.50 -9.28
CA ILE A 13 0.63 -2.51 -9.73
C ILE A 13 1.25 -3.86 -10.10
N GLN A 14 2.33 -3.84 -10.87
CA GLN A 14 2.95 -5.05 -11.41
C GLN A 14 3.71 -5.83 -10.33
N HIS A 15 4.25 -5.12 -9.34
CA HIS A 15 4.96 -5.72 -8.22
C HIS A 15 4.13 -5.83 -6.93
N TRP A 16 2.94 -5.23 -6.80
CA TRP A 16 2.05 -5.42 -5.64
C TRP A 16 1.72 -6.90 -5.53
N ARG A 17 1.39 -7.57 -6.64
CA ARG A 17 1.14 -9.02 -6.64
C ARG A 17 2.32 -9.85 -6.07
N LEU A 18 3.56 -9.37 -6.23
CA LEU A 18 4.79 -10.07 -5.83
C LEU A 18 5.25 -9.63 -4.42
N PHE A 19 5.34 -8.33 -4.15
CA PHE A 19 5.79 -7.75 -2.89
C PHE A 19 4.72 -7.72 -1.79
N ALA A 20 3.43 -7.57 -2.13
CA ALA A 20 2.35 -7.49 -1.15
C ALA A 20 2.24 -8.77 -0.33
N MET A 21 2.00 -9.90 -1.01
CA MET A 21 1.66 -11.15 -0.33
C MET A 21 2.86 -12.07 -0.12
N ARG A 22 3.87 -12.06 -0.99
CA ARG A 22 5.01 -12.99 -0.88
C ARG A 22 6.13 -12.47 0.02
N ASP A 23 6.43 -11.18 -0.07
CA ASP A 23 7.48 -10.53 0.72
C ASP A 23 6.91 -9.74 1.92
N GLY A 24 5.58 -9.78 2.09
CA GLY A 24 4.87 -9.22 3.23
C GLY A 24 4.70 -7.70 3.22
N TYR A 25 5.06 -6.97 2.17
CA TYR A 25 5.03 -5.50 2.22
C TYR A 25 3.63 -4.90 2.39
N THR A 26 2.53 -5.62 2.16
CA THR A 26 1.17 -5.15 2.47
C THR A 26 0.25 -6.30 2.86
N LEU A 27 -0.58 -6.08 3.88
CA LEU A 27 -1.60 -7.01 4.34
C LEU A 27 -2.99 -6.50 3.91
N HIS A 28 -4.02 -7.34 3.98
CA HIS A 28 -5.42 -6.90 3.78
C HIS A 28 -5.81 -5.74 4.73
N SER A 29 -5.17 -5.64 5.90
CA SER A 29 -5.39 -4.60 6.91
C SER A 29 -4.58 -3.31 6.70
N THR A 30 -3.74 -3.23 5.65
CA THR A 30 -2.88 -2.05 5.41
C THR A 30 -3.72 -0.78 5.22
N VAL A 31 -3.46 0.22 6.07
CA VAL A 31 -4.15 1.51 6.02
C VAL A 31 -3.45 2.46 5.04
N ILE A 32 -4.21 2.93 4.05
CA ILE A 32 -3.75 3.95 3.10
C ILE A 32 -3.76 5.34 3.78
N SER A 33 -2.61 5.99 3.76
CA SER A 33 -2.38 7.37 4.19
C SER A 33 -1.97 8.25 2.99
N ALA A 34 -1.58 9.49 3.28
CA ALA A 34 -1.10 10.44 2.29
C ALA A 34 0.15 11.14 2.83
N GLU A 35 1.16 11.31 1.97
CA GLU A 35 2.39 12.02 2.28
C GLU A 35 2.36 13.41 1.63
N PRO A 36 2.51 14.51 2.39
CA PRO A 36 2.63 15.83 1.82
C PRO A 36 3.93 15.97 1.01
N VAL A 37 3.86 16.68 -0.11
CA VAL A 37 5.02 16.95 -0.98
C VAL A 37 5.51 18.38 -0.80
N LEU A 38 6.84 18.56 -0.74
CA LEU A 38 7.47 19.87 -0.74
C LEU A 38 7.18 20.57 -2.08
N GLY A 39 6.45 21.68 -2.04
CA GLY A 39 5.91 22.34 -3.24
C GLY A 39 4.39 22.19 -3.42
N GLY A 40 3.72 21.44 -2.54
CA GLY A 40 2.26 21.37 -2.45
C GLY A 40 1.66 20.03 -2.91
N GLY A 41 0.50 19.72 -2.37
CA GLY A 41 -0.24 18.48 -2.65
C GLY A 41 0.26 17.26 -1.87
N TYR A 42 -0.27 16.10 -2.24
CA TYR A 42 -0.15 14.85 -1.51
C TYR A 42 0.12 13.66 -2.45
N LEU A 43 1.00 12.75 -2.03
CA LEU A 43 1.19 11.44 -2.65
C LEU A 43 0.52 10.36 -1.81
N PRO A 44 -0.05 9.31 -2.42
CA PRO A 44 -0.55 8.18 -1.64
C PRO A 44 0.60 7.47 -0.92
N ALA A 45 0.35 7.06 0.32
CA ALA A 45 1.32 6.33 1.12
C ALA A 45 0.63 5.24 1.93
N PHE A 46 1.40 4.30 2.47
CA PHE A 46 0.92 3.33 3.45
C PHE A 46 2.09 2.79 4.27
N VAL A 47 1.78 2.14 5.39
CA VAL A 47 2.74 1.40 6.20
C VAL A 47 2.54 -0.07 5.91
N GLY A 48 3.59 -0.72 5.41
CA GLY A 48 3.66 -2.15 5.17
C GLY A 48 3.97 -2.95 6.43
N LYS A 49 4.18 -4.25 6.28
CA LYS A 49 4.70 -5.10 7.36
C LYS A 49 6.05 -4.58 7.85
N GLU A 50 6.36 -4.89 9.10
CA GLU A 50 7.59 -4.47 9.79
C GLU A 50 7.74 -2.94 9.89
N GLY A 51 6.66 -2.17 9.69
CA GLY A 51 6.68 -0.71 9.83
C GLY A 51 7.33 0.01 8.65
N THR A 52 7.53 -0.66 7.51
CA THR A 52 8.13 -0.04 6.32
C THR A 52 7.18 0.97 5.70
N ARG A 53 7.62 2.22 5.55
CA ARG A 53 6.81 3.27 4.96
C ARG A 53 7.02 3.31 3.45
N ILE A 54 5.92 3.20 2.70
CA ILE A 54 5.93 3.24 1.25
C ILE A 54 5.19 4.49 0.76
N ILE A 55 5.85 5.27 -0.09
CA ILE A 55 5.29 6.44 -0.76
C ILE A 55 5.18 6.16 -2.25
N VAL A 56 3.97 6.31 -2.80
CA VAL A 56 3.67 6.02 -4.20
C VAL A 56 3.85 7.28 -5.04
N ARG A 57 4.87 7.29 -5.89
CA ARG A 57 5.10 8.35 -6.87
C ARG A 57 4.05 8.31 -7.97
N MET A 58 3.39 9.45 -8.15
CA MET A 58 2.47 9.73 -9.25
C MET A 58 3.08 10.79 -10.18
N ASN A 59 2.53 10.95 -11.39
CA ASN A 59 2.97 12.00 -12.32
C ASN A 59 2.81 13.42 -11.75
N GLY A 60 1.94 13.61 -10.76
CA GLY A 60 1.77 14.85 -10.02
C GLY A 60 1.16 14.58 -8.64
N ALA A 61 1.45 15.47 -7.69
CA ALA A 61 0.83 15.42 -6.36
C ALA A 61 -0.66 15.78 -6.47
N LEU A 62 -1.48 15.13 -5.64
CA LEU A 62 -2.92 15.34 -5.61
C LEU A 62 -3.26 16.51 -4.68
N PRO A 63 -4.32 17.27 -4.96
CA PRO A 63 -4.58 18.53 -4.26
C PRO A 63 -4.97 18.35 -2.79
N THR A 64 -5.48 17.18 -2.41
CA THR A 64 -5.91 16.88 -1.04
C THR A 64 -5.46 15.49 -0.60
N GLU A 65 -5.33 15.29 0.71
CA GLU A 65 -5.02 13.98 1.28
C GLU A 65 -6.07 12.93 0.91
N ILE A 66 -7.35 13.31 0.93
CA ILE A 66 -8.47 12.43 0.59
C ILE A 66 -8.34 11.96 -0.87
N ALA A 67 -7.99 12.88 -1.79
CA ALA A 67 -7.77 12.53 -3.18
C ALA A 67 -6.62 11.53 -3.34
N ALA A 68 -5.51 11.70 -2.61
CA ALA A 68 -4.39 10.76 -2.60
C ALA A 68 -4.80 9.36 -2.11
N ARG A 69 -5.53 9.28 -0.99
CA ARG A 69 -6.02 8.01 -0.45
C ARG A 69 -6.97 7.30 -1.43
N ILE A 70 -7.92 8.03 -2.00
CA ILE A 70 -8.90 7.49 -2.96
C ILE A 70 -8.21 7.03 -4.25
N ALA A 71 -7.23 7.79 -4.76
CA ALA A 71 -6.51 7.42 -5.97
C ALA A 71 -5.84 6.06 -5.85
N LEU A 72 -5.12 5.80 -4.75
CA LEU A 72 -4.51 4.48 -4.53
C LEU A 72 -5.57 3.40 -4.31
N ARG A 73 -6.62 3.68 -3.53
CA ARG A 73 -7.73 2.72 -3.31
C ARG A 73 -8.38 2.29 -4.64
N ASN A 74 -8.66 3.22 -5.53
CA ASN A 74 -9.27 2.93 -6.83
C ASN A 74 -8.35 2.06 -7.72
N VAL A 75 -7.04 2.33 -7.69
CA VAL A 75 -6.04 1.53 -8.41
C VAL A 75 -5.99 0.10 -7.89
N LEU A 76 -5.98 -0.08 -6.56
CA LEU A 76 -5.97 -1.39 -5.92
C LEU A 76 -7.27 -2.14 -6.17
N TRP A 77 -8.42 -1.48 -6.01
CA TRP A 77 -9.73 -2.09 -6.26
C TRP A 77 -9.87 -2.56 -7.71
N ARG A 78 -9.46 -1.74 -8.68
CA ARG A 78 -9.44 -2.12 -10.09
C ARG A 78 -8.53 -3.32 -10.35
N ALA A 79 -7.35 -3.34 -9.72
CA ALA A 79 -6.43 -4.48 -9.82
C ALA A 79 -7.02 -5.77 -9.24
N HIS A 80 -7.79 -5.66 -8.16
CA HIS A 80 -8.49 -6.78 -7.54
C HIS A 80 -9.62 -7.32 -8.44
N VAL A 81 -10.50 -6.44 -8.92
CA VAL A 81 -11.59 -6.81 -9.84
C VAL A 81 -11.06 -7.44 -11.14
N GLU A 82 -9.89 -7.00 -11.62
CA GLU A 82 -9.22 -7.59 -12.80
C GLU A 82 -8.44 -8.89 -12.49
N GLY A 83 -8.51 -9.41 -11.26
CA GLY A 83 -7.82 -10.64 -10.85
C GLY A 83 -6.30 -10.53 -10.80
N ARG A 84 -5.75 -9.30 -10.84
CA ARG A 84 -4.30 -9.05 -10.83
C ARG A 84 -3.72 -9.11 -9.42
N ILE A 85 -4.51 -8.82 -8.39
CA ILE A 85 -4.18 -8.95 -6.96
C ILE A 85 -5.39 -9.49 -6.19
N SER A 86 -5.20 -9.97 -4.97
CA SER A 86 -6.29 -10.16 -4.01
C SER A 86 -6.22 -9.08 -2.93
N LEU A 87 -7.37 -8.53 -2.53
CA LEU A 87 -7.51 -7.69 -1.34
C LEU A 87 -8.19 -8.45 -0.20
N ASP A 88 -8.61 -9.69 -0.44
CA ASP A 88 -9.14 -10.57 0.58
C ASP A 88 -8.02 -11.02 1.52
N PRO A 89 -8.32 -11.31 2.80
CA PRO A 89 -7.35 -11.85 3.74
C PRO A 89 -6.70 -13.12 3.19
N HIS A 90 -5.38 -13.24 3.32
CA HIS A 90 -4.70 -14.49 2.99
C HIS A 90 -5.03 -15.54 4.07
N PRO A 91 -5.26 -16.81 3.73
CA PRO A 91 -5.53 -17.86 4.72
C PRO A 91 -4.41 -18.00 5.79
N ASP A 92 -3.18 -17.63 5.46
CA ASP A 92 -2.06 -17.63 6.43
C ASP A 92 -2.05 -16.40 7.35
N GLU A 93 -2.72 -15.29 6.95
CA GLU A 93 -2.84 -14.10 7.82
C GLU A 93 -3.76 -14.40 9.02
N THR A 94 -4.69 -15.34 8.90
CA THR A 94 -5.65 -15.69 9.97
C THR A 94 -5.00 -16.43 11.14
N ASN A 95 -3.80 -17.02 10.94
CA ASN A 95 -3.08 -17.74 11.99
C ASN A 95 -2.13 -16.84 12.81
N THR A 96 -1.86 -15.60 12.36
CA THR A 96 -0.87 -14.74 13.03
C THR A 96 -1.41 -14.10 14.33
N ASP A 97 -2.75 -14.08 14.52
CA ASP A 97 -3.39 -13.55 15.72
C ASP A 97 -3.42 -14.54 16.91
N GLN A 98 -2.98 -15.79 16.73
CA GLN A 98 -2.98 -16.81 17.81
C GLN A 98 -1.62 -17.10 18.45
N GLU A 99 -0.51 -16.55 17.93
CA GLU A 99 0.84 -16.82 18.47
C GLU A 99 1.47 -15.57 19.11
N GLN A 100 0.71 -14.92 19.99
CA GLN A 100 1.23 -13.91 20.94
C GLN A 100 0.81 -14.17 22.41
N ALA A 101 0.33 -15.37 22.73
CA ALA A 101 0.05 -15.78 24.10
C ALA A 101 0.49 -17.23 24.35
N ALA A 102 1.80 -17.44 24.56
CA ALA A 102 2.35 -18.59 25.27
C ALA A 102 3.63 -18.18 25.99
#